data_AF-A0A9C6T0D1-F1
#
_entry.id   AF-A0A9C6T0D1-F1
#
_cell.length_a   1.000
_cell.length_b   1.000
_cell.length_c   1.000
_cell.angle_alpha   90.00
_cell.angle_beta   90.00
_cell.angle_gamma   90.00
#
_symmetry.space_group_name_H-M   'P 1'
#
loop_
_entity.id
_entity.type
_entity.pdbx_description
1 polymer ?
#
loop_
_entity_poly.entity_id
_entity_poly.type
_entity_poly.pdbx_seq_one_letter_code
_entity_poly.pdbx_strand_id
1 'polypeptide(L)'
;MMMENGLSMEYGDGYMEQEEEWEREGLLDPAWEKQQKKTFTAWCNSHLRKAGTAIDNIEEDFRNGLKLMLLLEVISGETLPKPDRGKMRFHKIANVNKALDFIASKGVHLVSIGAEEIVDGNLKMTLGMIWTIILRFAIQDISVEEMTAKEGLLLWCQRKTAPYKNVNVQNFHLSFKDGLAFCALIHRHRPDLIDYAKLSKDNPLENLNTAFDVAEKYLDIPRMLDPDDLINTPKPDERAIMTYVSCYYHAFQGAQQVGNVTHVPEPTRQYTYVPNNYNAETAANRICKVLKVNQENERLMEEYERLASDLLEWIRRTMPWLNSRQADNSLAGVQKKLEEYRTYRRKHKPPRVEQKAKLETNFNTLQTKLRLSNRPAYLPTEGKTVSDISNSWKGLELAEKAFEEWLLAETMRLERLEHLAQKFKHKADAHEDWTRGKEEMLQSQDFRQCKLNELKALKKKHEAFESDLAAHQDRVEQIAAIAQELK
;
A
#
# COMPACT_ATOMS: atom_id res chain seq x y z
N MET A 1 -28.41 45.69 9.67
CA MET A 1 -27.03 45.51 10.20
C MET A 1 -27.17 44.58 11.39
N MET A 2 -26.92 43.28 11.20
CA MET A 2 -27.07 42.27 12.24
C MET A 2 -25.75 42.14 13.01
N MET A 3 -25.82 41.96 14.34
CA MET A 3 -24.67 41.55 15.14
C MET A 3 -24.86 40.07 15.50
N GLU A 4 -23.86 39.25 15.20
CA GLU A 4 -23.80 37.85 15.64
C GLU A 4 -23.05 37.78 16.98
N ASN A 5 -23.65 37.11 17.96
CA ASN A 5 -22.96 36.77 19.22
C ASN A 5 -22.20 35.45 19.02
N GLY A 6 -20.88 35.54 18.84
CA GLY A 6 -20.00 34.37 18.86
C GLY A 6 -19.64 33.98 20.29
N LEU A 7 -20.06 32.80 20.74
CA LEU A 7 -19.58 32.16 21.97
C LEU A 7 -18.30 31.36 21.64
N SER A 8 -17.14 31.91 21.99
CA SER A 8 -15.87 31.18 21.98
C SER A 8 -15.79 30.28 23.22
N MET A 9 -15.75 28.97 23.00
CA MET A 9 -15.60 27.98 24.07
C MET A 9 -14.10 27.80 24.35
N GLU A 10 -13.61 28.42 25.42
CA GLU A 10 -12.22 28.24 25.88
C GLU A 10 -12.05 26.81 26.44
N TYR A 11 -11.14 26.04 25.82
CA TYR A 11 -10.65 24.79 26.40
C TYR A 11 -9.58 25.13 27.43
N GLY A 12 -9.95 25.13 28.71
CA GLY A 12 -9.02 25.30 29.82
C GLY A 12 -8.02 24.14 29.89
N ASP A 13 -6.73 24.47 29.96
CA ASP A 13 -5.63 23.50 29.98
C ASP A 13 -5.42 22.92 31.39
N GLY A 14 -6.23 21.92 31.74
CA GLY A 14 -6.25 21.25 33.05
C GLY A 14 -5.00 20.43 33.39
N TYR A 15 -3.92 20.52 32.61
CA TYR A 15 -2.63 19.90 32.94
C TYR A 15 -1.75 20.79 33.82
N MET A 16 -1.86 22.11 33.71
CA MET A 16 -0.99 23.06 34.42
C MET A 16 -1.32 23.19 35.91
N GLU A 17 -2.60 23.12 36.29
CA GLU A 17 -3.02 23.18 37.72
C GLU A 17 -2.51 21.99 38.54
N GLN A 18 -2.23 20.86 37.89
CA GLN A 18 -1.81 19.63 38.57
C GLN A 18 -0.33 19.64 38.96
N GLU A 19 0.52 20.45 38.30
CA GLU A 19 1.94 20.58 38.67
C GLU A 19 2.15 21.58 39.83
N GLU A 20 1.35 22.66 39.92
CA GLU A 20 1.46 23.66 41.02
C GLU A 20 1.04 23.10 42.40
N GLU A 21 0.23 22.04 42.44
CA GLU A 21 -0.10 21.34 43.68
C GLU A 21 1.07 20.46 44.17
N TRP A 22 1.90 19.95 43.25
CA TRP A 22 2.94 18.94 43.55
C TRP A 22 4.22 19.50 44.16
N GLU A 23 4.55 20.78 43.94
CA GLU A 23 5.72 21.41 44.59
C GLU A 23 5.49 21.72 46.08
N ARG A 24 4.24 21.68 46.56
CA ARG A 24 3.89 22.11 47.92
C ARG A 24 4.00 21.03 48.99
N GLU A 25 4.12 19.75 48.60
CA GLU A 25 4.23 18.59 49.52
C GLU A 25 5.66 18.07 49.73
N GLY A 26 6.66 18.94 49.64
CA GLY A 26 8.06 18.60 49.87
C GLY A 26 8.43 18.31 51.35
N LEU A 27 7.76 17.37 52.04
CA LEU A 27 8.16 16.81 53.35
C LEU A 27 7.23 15.67 53.86
N LEU A 28 7.17 14.52 53.16
CA LEU A 28 6.75 13.19 53.69
C LEU A 28 6.90 12.13 52.56
N ASP A 29 7.30 10.90 52.88
CA ASP A 29 7.32 9.76 51.93
C ASP A 29 5.88 9.46 51.49
N PRO A 30 5.49 9.75 50.24
CA PRO A 30 4.10 9.69 49.84
C PRO A 30 3.78 8.24 49.46
N ALA A 31 2.78 7.64 50.12
CA ALA A 31 2.52 6.19 50.09
C ALA A 31 2.42 5.54 48.69
N TRP A 32 2.17 6.32 47.62
CA TRP A 32 2.24 5.87 46.24
C TRP A 32 3.66 5.44 45.81
N GLU A 33 4.74 6.07 46.30
CA GLU A 33 6.13 5.69 45.97
C GLU A 33 6.45 4.29 46.50
N LYS A 34 6.12 4.02 47.77
CA LYS A 34 6.22 2.68 48.37
C LYS A 34 5.44 1.63 47.55
N GLN A 35 4.20 1.95 47.16
CA GLN A 35 3.34 1.03 46.42
C GLN A 35 3.85 0.76 44.99
N GLN A 36 4.27 1.80 44.26
CA GLN A 36 4.90 1.64 42.94
C GLN A 36 6.24 0.91 43.04
N LYS A 37 7.10 1.24 44.00
CA LYS A 37 8.40 0.57 44.24
C LYS A 37 8.22 -0.92 44.43
N LYS A 38 7.29 -1.36 45.29
CA LYS A 38 6.97 -2.80 45.48
C LYS A 38 6.44 -3.45 44.20
N THR A 39 5.44 -2.82 43.57
CA THR A 39 4.76 -3.38 42.39
C THR A 39 5.68 -3.51 41.19
N PHE A 40 6.41 -2.45 40.86
CA PHE A 40 7.31 -2.41 39.71
C PHE A 40 8.53 -3.32 39.92
N THR A 41 9.04 -3.46 41.14
CA THR A 41 10.10 -4.44 41.45
C THR A 41 9.63 -5.86 41.18
N ALA A 42 8.44 -6.23 41.67
CA ALA A 42 7.84 -7.53 41.44
C ALA A 42 7.53 -7.78 39.94
N TRP A 43 7.06 -6.76 39.22
CA TRP A 43 6.84 -6.84 37.77
C TRP A 43 8.14 -7.08 37.01
N CYS A 44 9.19 -6.28 37.26
CA CYS A 44 10.52 -6.49 36.66
C CYS A 44 11.05 -7.90 36.94
N ASN A 45 10.93 -8.39 38.18
CA ASN A 45 11.36 -9.73 38.56
C ASN A 45 10.55 -10.85 37.88
N SER A 46 9.26 -10.63 37.60
CA SER A 46 8.42 -11.59 36.84
C SER A 46 8.93 -11.87 35.43
N HIS A 47 9.65 -10.89 34.84
CA HIS A 47 10.33 -11.01 33.56
C HIS A 47 11.79 -11.46 33.73
N LEU A 48 12.58 -10.78 34.57
CA LEU A 48 14.01 -11.06 34.77
C LEU A 48 14.30 -12.49 35.25
N ARG A 49 13.37 -13.13 36.00
CA ARG A 49 13.48 -14.55 36.38
C ARG A 49 13.66 -15.48 35.17
N LYS A 50 13.12 -15.12 34.00
CA LYS A 50 13.27 -15.89 32.74
C LYS A 50 14.69 -15.83 32.17
N ALA A 51 15.45 -14.79 32.52
CA ALA A 51 16.87 -14.65 32.20
C ALA A 51 17.79 -15.04 33.38
N GLY A 52 17.26 -15.65 34.44
CA GLY A 52 18.04 -16.13 35.59
C GLY A 52 18.59 -15.03 36.50
N THR A 53 17.97 -13.85 36.55
CA THR A 53 18.38 -12.74 37.43
C THR A 53 17.19 -12.06 38.09
N ALA A 54 17.45 -11.22 39.10
CA ALA A 54 16.44 -10.42 39.80
C ALA A 54 17.00 -9.05 40.21
N ILE A 55 16.13 -8.18 40.72
CA ILE A 55 16.43 -6.93 41.42
C ILE A 55 15.86 -6.96 42.83
N ASP A 56 16.59 -6.38 43.77
CA ASP A 56 16.20 -6.26 45.19
C ASP A 56 15.80 -4.82 45.51
N ASN A 57 16.52 -3.83 44.99
CA ASN A 57 16.16 -2.41 45.10
C ASN A 57 16.19 -1.74 43.72
N ILE A 58 15.00 -1.41 43.20
CA ILE A 58 14.78 -0.81 41.88
C ILE A 58 15.61 0.47 41.62
N GLU A 59 15.88 1.22 42.69
CA GLU A 59 16.62 2.48 42.72
C GLU A 59 18.13 2.29 42.51
N GLU A 60 18.67 1.16 42.96
CA GLU A 60 20.11 0.86 42.94
C GLU A 60 20.49 -0.09 41.79
N ASP A 61 19.65 -1.11 41.56
CA ASP A 61 19.93 -2.19 40.63
C ASP A 61 19.94 -1.79 39.15
N PHE A 62 19.16 -0.75 38.79
CA PHE A 62 19.11 -0.23 37.43
C PHE A 62 20.19 0.82 37.12
N ARG A 63 20.89 1.35 38.14
CA ARG A 63 21.89 2.42 37.98
C ARG A 63 23.06 2.08 37.06
N ASN A 64 23.29 0.81 36.75
CA ASN A 64 24.38 0.37 35.85
C ASN A 64 23.91 0.12 34.39
N GLY A 65 22.61 0.24 34.11
CA GLY A 65 21.98 -0.01 32.81
C GLY A 65 21.86 -1.48 32.41
N LEU A 66 22.65 -2.42 32.97
CA LEU A 66 22.73 -3.80 32.50
C LEU A 66 21.44 -4.58 32.74
N LYS A 67 20.87 -4.51 33.95
CA LYS A 67 19.59 -5.17 34.27
C LYS A 67 18.42 -4.52 33.53
N LEU A 68 18.51 -3.23 33.22
CA LEU A 68 17.51 -2.49 32.44
C LEU A 68 17.52 -2.92 30.96
N MET A 69 18.71 -2.99 30.35
CA MET A 69 18.86 -3.50 28.98
C MET A 69 18.34 -4.94 28.88
N LEU A 70 18.72 -5.83 29.80
CA LEU A 70 18.25 -7.22 29.81
C LEU A 70 16.73 -7.33 30.01
N LEU A 71 16.13 -6.47 30.85
CA LEU A 71 14.66 -6.39 30.97
C LEU A 71 14.02 -6.04 29.63
N LEU A 72 14.56 -5.04 28.91
CA LEU A 72 14.07 -4.64 27.59
C LEU A 72 14.21 -5.77 26.55
N GLU A 73 15.33 -6.51 26.55
CA GLU A 73 15.52 -7.69 25.69
C GLU A 73 14.47 -8.77 26.00
N VAL A 74 14.21 -9.07 27.28
CA VAL A 74 13.26 -10.11 27.70
C VAL A 74 11.80 -9.76 27.39
N ILE A 75 11.40 -8.48 27.51
CA ILE A 75 10.01 -8.07 27.23
C ILE A 75 9.74 -7.82 25.75
N SER A 76 10.75 -7.43 24.97
CA SER A 76 10.60 -7.18 23.52
C SER A 76 10.89 -8.41 22.65
N GLY A 77 11.75 -9.32 23.11
CA GLY A 77 12.29 -10.41 22.30
C GLY A 77 13.38 -9.97 21.31
N GLU A 78 13.83 -8.72 21.36
CA GLU A 78 14.87 -8.17 20.49
C GLU A 78 16.20 -7.98 21.25
N THR A 79 17.33 -8.15 20.55
CA THR A 79 18.67 -7.94 21.13
C THR A 79 19.06 -6.47 21.11
N LEU A 80 19.51 -5.93 22.23
CA LEU A 80 20.02 -4.56 22.32
C LEU A 80 21.50 -4.47 21.89
N PRO A 81 22.03 -3.25 21.60
CA PRO A 81 23.46 -3.06 21.38
C PRO A 81 24.28 -3.56 22.57
N LYS A 82 25.47 -4.13 22.31
CA LYS A 82 26.31 -4.71 23.37
C LYS A 82 26.60 -3.69 24.48
N PRO A 83 26.46 -4.05 25.77
CA PRO A 83 26.73 -3.15 26.87
C PRO A 83 28.22 -2.83 26.99
N ASP A 84 28.52 -1.60 27.39
CA ASP A 84 29.88 -1.14 27.66
C ASP A 84 30.38 -1.71 28.97
N ARG A 85 31.60 -2.25 28.92
CA ARG A 85 32.23 -2.96 30.03
C ARG A 85 33.08 -2.01 30.86
N GLY A 86 32.53 -1.50 31.96
CA GLY A 86 33.29 -0.71 32.92
C GLY A 86 32.51 -0.35 34.18
N LYS A 87 33.22 0.02 35.25
CA LYS A 87 32.62 0.39 36.55
C LYS A 87 32.40 1.90 36.72
N MET A 88 33.06 2.73 35.91
CA MET A 88 33.01 4.20 36.01
C MET A 88 31.65 4.76 35.56
N ARG A 89 31.21 5.90 36.13
CA ARG A 89 29.89 6.52 35.90
C ARG A 89 29.53 6.66 34.40
N PHE A 90 30.46 7.05 33.54
CA PHE A 90 30.17 7.23 32.11
C PHE A 90 29.80 5.92 31.38
N HIS A 91 30.33 4.76 31.78
CA HIS A 91 29.91 3.46 31.22
C HIS A 91 28.46 3.14 31.62
N LYS A 92 28.07 3.49 32.86
CA LYS A 92 26.71 3.33 33.34
C LYS A 92 25.75 4.20 32.54
N ILE A 93 26.10 5.48 32.33
CA ILE A 93 25.33 6.42 31.51
C ILE A 93 25.19 5.91 30.07
N ALA A 94 26.27 5.42 29.45
CA ALA A 94 26.22 4.86 28.10
C ALA A 94 25.30 3.63 27.99
N ASN A 95 25.29 2.75 29.00
CA ASN A 95 24.38 1.60 29.06
C ASN A 95 22.91 2.01 29.28
N VAL A 96 22.65 3.00 30.14
CA VAL A 96 21.29 3.53 30.31
C VAL A 96 20.83 4.26 29.04
N ASN A 97 21.67 5.07 28.39
CA ASN A 97 21.33 5.71 27.11
C ASN A 97 20.94 4.67 26.05
N LYS A 98 21.70 3.58 25.87
CA LYS A 98 21.32 2.48 24.96
C LYS A 98 19.93 1.90 25.26
N ALA A 99 19.53 1.85 26.53
CA ALA A 99 18.20 1.42 26.95
C ALA A 99 17.12 2.49 26.66
N LEU A 100 17.39 3.77 26.95
CA LEU A 100 16.48 4.88 26.67
C LEU A 100 16.27 5.09 25.16
N ASP A 101 17.33 5.00 24.36
CA ASP A 101 17.29 5.05 22.89
C ASP A 101 16.43 3.91 22.32
N PHE A 102 16.58 2.69 22.87
CA PHE A 102 15.73 1.56 22.50
C PHE A 102 14.27 1.82 22.85
N ILE A 103 13.97 2.31 24.06
CA ILE A 103 12.61 2.67 24.49
C ILE A 103 12.00 3.72 23.54
N ALA A 104 12.74 4.80 23.25
CA ALA A 104 12.33 5.84 22.31
C ALA A 104 12.04 5.28 20.91
N SER A 105 12.87 4.36 20.41
CA SER A 105 12.67 3.69 19.12
C SER A 105 11.36 2.88 19.02
N LYS A 106 10.75 2.50 20.15
CA LYS A 106 9.45 1.81 20.20
C LYS A 106 8.24 2.75 20.25
N GLY A 107 8.45 4.05 20.03
CA GLY A 107 7.39 5.07 19.98
C GLY A 107 7.02 5.63 21.35
N VAL A 108 8.01 5.78 22.23
CA VAL A 108 7.83 6.30 23.59
C VAL A 108 8.47 7.68 23.70
N HIS A 109 7.72 8.65 24.23
CA HIS A 109 8.23 9.99 24.52
C HIS A 109 8.69 10.08 25.98
N LEU A 110 10.00 9.97 26.19
CA LEU A 110 10.64 10.11 27.50
C LEU A 110 10.83 11.60 27.85
N VAL A 111 9.75 12.25 28.29
CA VAL A 111 9.81 13.64 28.77
C VAL A 111 10.47 13.65 30.16
N SER A 112 11.47 14.52 30.35
CA SER A 112 12.17 14.76 31.62
C SER A 112 12.93 13.57 32.25
N ILE A 113 13.14 12.45 31.53
CA ILE A 113 13.92 11.29 32.01
C ILE A 113 15.27 11.25 31.29
N GLY A 114 16.34 11.69 31.96
CA GLY A 114 17.72 11.57 31.51
C GLY A 114 18.42 10.31 32.05
N ALA A 115 19.48 9.85 31.38
CA ALA A 115 20.27 8.70 31.86
C ALA A 115 21.03 9.00 33.15
N GLU A 116 21.42 10.26 33.35
CA GLU A 116 22.06 10.79 34.55
C GLU A 116 21.21 10.51 35.80
N GLU A 117 19.92 10.82 35.75
CA GLU A 117 18.96 10.63 36.85
C GLU A 117 18.88 9.16 37.29
N ILE A 118 18.83 8.24 36.32
CA ILE A 118 18.78 6.80 36.58
C ILE A 118 20.11 6.28 37.14
N VAL A 119 21.25 6.80 36.68
CA VAL A 119 22.58 6.41 37.17
C VAL A 119 22.87 6.97 38.55
N ASP A 120 22.37 8.16 38.87
CA ASP A 120 22.57 8.83 40.15
C ASP A 120 21.57 8.37 41.23
N GLY A 121 20.50 7.67 40.84
CA GLY A 121 19.58 6.96 41.74
C GLY A 121 18.30 7.73 42.06
N ASN A 122 17.84 8.61 41.17
CA ASN A 122 16.59 9.34 41.36
C ASN A 122 15.39 8.37 41.30
N LEU A 123 14.80 8.08 42.46
CA LEU A 123 13.70 7.13 42.59
C LEU A 123 12.48 7.54 41.74
N LYS A 124 12.06 8.81 41.79
CA LYS A 124 10.90 9.33 41.04
C LYS A 124 11.09 9.16 39.53
N MET A 125 12.27 9.48 39.01
CA MET A 125 12.60 9.28 37.58
C MET A 125 12.71 7.80 37.22
N THR A 126 13.24 6.97 38.11
CA THR A 126 13.34 5.51 37.91
C THR A 126 11.96 4.85 37.85
N LEU A 127 11.05 5.21 38.77
CA LEU A 127 9.65 4.76 38.75
C LEU A 127 8.92 5.28 37.50
N GLY A 128 9.14 6.53 37.10
CA GLY A 128 8.60 7.09 35.85
C GLY A 128 9.06 6.35 34.60
N MET A 129 10.34 6.01 34.50
CA MET A 129 10.91 5.20 33.41
C MET A 129 10.28 3.81 33.37
N ILE A 130 10.24 3.10 34.51
CA ILE A 130 9.70 1.73 34.57
C ILE A 130 8.20 1.72 34.30
N TRP A 131 7.43 2.69 34.80
CA TRP A 131 6.03 2.88 34.43
C TRP A 131 5.86 3.04 32.91
N THR A 132 6.71 3.85 32.28
CA THR A 132 6.63 4.08 30.83
C THR A 132 6.91 2.80 30.03
N ILE A 133 7.84 1.96 30.51
CA ILE A 133 8.11 0.63 29.95
C ILE A 133 6.89 -0.29 30.13
N ILE A 134 6.31 -0.37 31.34
CA ILE A 134 5.10 -1.16 31.62
C ILE A 134 3.94 -0.71 30.72
N LEU A 135 3.70 0.60 30.63
CA LEU A 135 2.67 1.18 29.79
C LEU A 135 2.87 0.75 28.34
N ARG A 136 4.08 0.90 27.79
CA ARG A 136 4.36 0.57 26.38
C ARG A 136 4.26 -0.92 26.06
N PHE A 137 4.87 -1.77 26.88
CA PHE A 137 5.07 -3.20 26.56
C PHE A 137 4.01 -4.13 27.15
N ALA A 138 3.35 -3.76 28.24
CA ALA A 138 2.32 -4.58 28.87
C ALA A 138 0.89 -4.05 28.66
N ILE A 139 0.69 -2.74 28.46
CA ILE A 139 -0.66 -2.15 28.45
C ILE A 139 -1.05 -1.61 27.07
N GLN A 140 -0.17 -0.91 26.36
CA GLN A 140 -0.53 -0.15 25.16
C GLN A 140 -1.06 -1.00 24.00
N ASP A 141 -0.53 -2.21 23.83
CA ASP A 141 -0.96 -3.16 22.78
C ASP A 141 -2.28 -3.90 23.15
N ILE A 142 -2.85 -3.65 24.34
CA ILE A 142 -4.18 -4.15 24.72
C ILE A 142 -5.24 -3.37 23.94
N SER A 143 -6.03 -4.08 23.12
CA SER A 143 -7.18 -3.51 22.42
C SER A 143 -8.41 -4.40 22.56
N VAL A 144 -9.55 -3.76 22.85
CA VAL A 144 -10.87 -4.39 23.05
C VAL A 144 -11.92 -3.46 22.47
N GLU A 145 -12.72 -3.95 21.52
CA GLU A 145 -13.82 -3.19 20.88
C GLU A 145 -13.37 -1.78 20.44
N GLU A 146 -12.28 -1.72 19.66
CA GLU A 146 -11.64 -0.50 19.11
C GLU A 146 -10.97 0.44 20.14
N MET A 147 -11.26 0.29 21.43
CA MET A 147 -10.52 0.97 22.50
C MET A 147 -9.10 0.40 22.66
N THR A 148 -8.15 1.22 23.13
CA THR A 148 -6.73 0.84 23.30
C THR A 148 -6.20 1.14 24.70
N ALA A 149 -5.09 0.50 25.07
CA ALA A 149 -4.33 0.77 26.29
C ALA A 149 -5.19 0.73 27.57
N LYS A 150 -5.19 1.83 28.35
CA LYS A 150 -5.91 1.98 29.62
C LYS A 150 -7.41 1.71 29.47
N GLU A 151 -8.03 2.23 28.41
CA GLU A 151 -9.47 2.12 28.19
C GLU A 151 -9.86 0.70 27.77
N GLY A 152 -9.10 0.07 26.88
CA GLY A 152 -9.29 -1.33 26.50
C GLY A 152 -9.16 -2.29 27.69
N LEU A 153 -8.19 -2.05 28.59
CA LEU A 153 -8.04 -2.83 29.82
C LEU A 153 -9.20 -2.60 30.80
N LEU A 154 -9.70 -1.37 30.92
CA LEU A 154 -10.82 -1.03 31.81
C LEU A 154 -12.13 -1.66 31.29
N LEU A 155 -12.39 -1.55 29.99
CA LEU A 155 -13.53 -2.17 29.33
C LEU A 155 -13.48 -3.70 29.46
N TRP A 156 -12.30 -4.32 29.32
CA TRP A 156 -12.14 -5.75 29.60
C TRP A 156 -12.55 -6.09 31.03
N CYS A 157 -12.07 -5.34 32.03
CA CYS A 157 -12.43 -5.57 33.43
C CYS A 157 -13.95 -5.52 33.61
N GLN A 158 -14.59 -4.44 33.13
CA GLN A 158 -16.04 -4.25 33.17
C GLN A 158 -16.80 -5.39 32.51
N ARG A 159 -16.43 -5.79 31.28
CA ARG A 159 -17.09 -6.89 30.55
C ARG A 159 -16.97 -8.23 31.28
N LYS A 160 -15.83 -8.50 31.95
CA LYS A 160 -15.62 -9.74 32.71
C LYS A 160 -16.33 -9.72 34.08
N THR A 161 -16.42 -8.56 34.74
CA THR A 161 -17.07 -8.43 36.05
C THR A 161 -18.57 -8.10 35.99
N ALA A 162 -19.13 -7.73 34.83
CA ALA A 162 -20.54 -7.39 34.67
C ALA A 162 -21.57 -8.42 35.24
N PRO A 163 -21.32 -9.74 35.27
CA PRO A 163 -22.23 -10.70 35.91
C PRO A 163 -22.29 -10.61 37.45
N TYR A 164 -21.33 -9.95 38.10
CA TYR A 164 -21.17 -9.92 39.56
C TYR A 164 -21.78 -8.65 40.14
N LYS A 165 -22.98 -8.75 40.71
CA LYS A 165 -23.77 -7.60 41.21
C LYS A 165 -23.07 -6.76 42.29
N ASN A 166 -22.11 -7.33 43.01
CA ASN A 166 -21.33 -6.68 44.05
C ASN A 166 -20.03 -6.01 43.54
N VAL A 167 -19.74 -6.05 42.23
CA VAL A 167 -18.54 -5.47 41.61
C VAL A 167 -18.92 -4.42 40.56
N ASN A 168 -18.34 -3.24 40.68
CA ASN A 168 -18.48 -2.15 39.70
C ASN A 168 -17.11 -1.52 39.43
N VAL A 169 -16.50 -1.88 38.29
CA VAL A 169 -15.16 -1.39 37.91
C VAL A 169 -15.28 -0.11 37.10
N GLN A 170 -14.88 1.02 37.69
CA GLN A 170 -14.94 2.34 37.06
C GLN A 170 -13.56 3.00 36.91
N ASN A 171 -12.58 2.55 37.68
CA ASN A 171 -11.22 3.08 37.69
C ASN A 171 -10.23 2.01 38.19
N PHE A 172 -8.94 2.25 38.02
CA PHE A 172 -7.89 1.39 38.56
C PHE A 172 -7.40 1.86 39.95
N HIS A 173 -8.28 2.38 40.81
CA HIS A 173 -7.90 2.72 42.19
C HIS A 173 -8.91 2.21 43.22
N LEU A 174 -10.07 2.86 43.35
CA LEU A 174 -11.06 2.55 44.39
C LEU A 174 -11.88 1.30 44.04
N SER A 175 -12.14 1.02 42.76
CA SER A 175 -12.91 -0.16 42.34
C SER A 175 -12.21 -1.51 42.62
N PHE A 176 -10.92 -1.52 42.96
CA PHE A 176 -10.16 -2.73 43.29
C PHE A 176 -9.85 -2.85 44.79
N LYS A 177 -10.18 -1.83 45.59
CA LYS A 177 -9.79 -1.71 46.99
C LYS A 177 -10.42 -2.76 47.91
N ASP A 178 -11.61 -3.27 47.57
CA ASP A 178 -12.30 -4.32 48.35
C ASP A 178 -11.94 -5.76 47.95
N GLY A 179 -11.03 -5.93 46.97
CA GLY A 179 -10.57 -7.24 46.48
C GLY A 179 -11.57 -8.01 45.62
N LEU A 180 -12.87 -7.65 45.65
CA LEU A 180 -13.92 -8.40 44.94
C LEU A 180 -13.74 -8.37 43.42
N ALA A 181 -13.20 -7.27 42.87
CA ALA A 181 -12.87 -7.16 41.46
C ALA A 181 -11.81 -8.18 41.02
N PHE A 182 -10.73 -8.37 41.80
CA PHE A 182 -9.72 -9.39 41.49
C PHE A 182 -10.30 -10.81 41.57
N CYS A 183 -11.05 -11.11 42.63
CA CYS A 183 -11.73 -12.40 42.78
C CYS A 183 -12.71 -12.69 41.63
N ALA A 184 -13.47 -11.68 41.19
CA ALA A 184 -14.44 -11.81 40.09
C ALA A 184 -13.75 -12.03 38.73
N LEU A 185 -12.63 -11.34 38.48
CA LEU A 185 -11.80 -11.57 37.30
C LEU A 185 -11.27 -13.01 37.26
N ILE A 186 -10.76 -13.53 38.38
CA ILE A 186 -10.28 -14.91 38.46
C ILE A 186 -11.45 -15.90 38.26
N HIS A 187 -12.51 -15.81 39.08
CA HIS A 187 -13.66 -16.71 39.00
C HIS A 187 -14.36 -16.69 37.63
N ARG A 188 -14.31 -15.57 36.88
CA ARG A 188 -14.90 -15.49 35.54
C ARG A 188 -14.16 -16.35 34.51
N HIS A 189 -12.87 -16.57 34.69
CA HIS A 189 -12.01 -17.35 33.79
C HIS A 189 -11.75 -18.77 34.30
N ARG A 190 -11.67 -18.91 35.62
CA ARG A 190 -11.35 -20.14 36.36
C ARG A 190 -12.23 -20.24 37.62
N PRO A 191 -13.52 -20.58 37.46
CA PRO A 191 -14.45 -20.68 38.58
C PRO A 191 -14.09 -21.80 39.56
N ASP A 192 -13.26 -22.75 39.13
CA ASP A 192 -12.71 -23.83 39.94
C ASP A 192 -11.71 -23.37 41.02
N LEU A 193 -11.19 -22.15 40.94
CA LEU A 193 -10.13 -21.66 41.83
C LEU A 193 -10.59 -20.79 43.01
N ILE A 194 -11.80 -20.21 42.95
CA ILE A 194 -12.33 -19.31 43.99
C ILE A 194 -13.81 -19.59 44.22
N ASP A 195 -14.20 -19.90 45.46
CA ASP A 195 -15.61 -19.96 45.85
C ASP A 195 -16.17 -18.55 46.08
N TYR A 196 -16.59 -17.90 45.00
CA TYR A 196 -17.00 -16.49 45.02
C TYR A 196 -18.21 -16.23 45.92
N ALA A 197 -19.06 -17.24 46.20
CA ALA A 197 -20.27 -17.08 47.01
C ALA A 197 -19.97 -16.83 48.50
N LYS A 198 -18.75 -17.10 48.97
CA LYS A 198 -18.31 -16.87 50.36
C LYS A 198 -17.71 -15.48 50.58
N LEU A 199 -17.41 -14.73 49.52
CA LEU A 199 -16.72 -13.45 49.62
C LEU A 199 -17.69 -12.30 49.94
N SER A 200 -17.39 -11.51 50.97
CA SER A 200 -18.12 -10.28 51.29
C SER A 200 -17.25 -9.04 51.10
N LYS A 201 -17.89 -7.90 50.81
CA LYS A 201 -17.23 -6.59 50.74
C LYS A 201 -16.65 -6.15 52.09
N ASP A 202 -17.20 -6.68 53.19
CA ASP A 202 -16.80 -6.34 54.56
C ASP A 202 -15.43 -6.94 54.96
N ASN A 203 -14.94 -7.93 54.21
CA ASN A 203 -13.67 -8.62 54.45
C ASN A 203 -12.62 -8.35 53.35
N PRO A 204 -12.23 -7.08 53.09
CA PRO A 204 -11.35 -6.75 51.96
C PRO A 204 -9.97 -7.42 52.05
N LEU A 205 -9.43 -7.58 53.27
CA LEU A 205 -8.14 -8.21 53.51
C LEU A 205 -8.15 -9.70 53.11
N GLU A 206 -9.24 -10.41 53.40
CA GLU A 206 -9.43 -11.82 53.04
C GLU A 206 -9.59 -11.98 51.52
N ASN A 207 -10.39 -11.12 50.89
CA ASN A 207 -10.60 -11.11 49.44
C ASN A 207 -9.27 -10.89 48.69
N LEU A 208 -8.49 -9.90 49.09
CA LEU A 208 -7.21 -9.54 48.46
C LEU A 208 -6.18 -10.66 48.62
N ASN A 209 -6.02 -11.21 49.83
CA ASN A 209 -5.11 -12.34 50.05
C ASN A 209 -5.53 -13.55 49.21
N THR A 210 -6.82 -13.92 49.22
CA THR A 210 -7.36 -15.04 48.43
C THR A 210 -7.07 -14.87 46.94
N ALA A 211 -7.33 -13.69 46.36
CA ALA A 211 -7.03 -13.42 44.96
C ALA A 211 -5.54 -13.54 44.65
N PHE A 212 -4.68 -12.95 45.48
CA PHE A 212 -3.24 -12.87 45.23
C PHE A 212 -2.56 -14.24 45.40
N ASP A 213 -2.97 -15.03 46.40
CA ASP A 213 -2.50 -16.41 46.62
C ASP A 213 -2.88 -17.34 45.47
N VAL A 214 -4.14 -17.23 44.99
CA VAL A 214 -4.62 -18.02 43.85
C VAL A 214 -3.89 -17.65 42.56
N ALA A 215 -3.63 -16.36 42.34
CA ALA A 215 -2.93 -15.87 41.16
C ALA A 215 -1.47 -16.32 41.13
N GLU A 216 -0.77 -16.28 42.25
CA GLU A 216 0.62 -16.75 42.35
C GLU A 216 0.70 -18.27 42.18
N LYS A 217 -0.14 -19.02 42.89
CA LYS A 217 -0.09 -20.48 42.92
C LYS A 217 -0.57 -21.17 41.64
N TYR A 218 -1.57 -20.61 40.95
CA TYR A 218 -2.23 -21.29 39.83
C TYR A 218 -2.16 -20.54 38.49
N LEU A 219 -1.78 -19.26 38.48
CA LEU A 219 -1.69 -18.44 37.26
C LEU A 219 -0.26 -17.95 36.96
N ASP A 220 0.73 -18.25 37.84
CA ASP A 220 2.12 -17.76 37.77
C ASP A 220 2.25 -16.22 37.75
N ILE A 221 1.28 -15.52 38.34
CA ILE A 221 1.28 -14.07 38.52
C ILE A 221 1.81 -13.78 39.93
N PRO A 222 3.04 -13.28 40.11
CA PRO A 222 3.61 -13.05 41.43
C PRO A 222 2.87 -11.96 42.20
N ARG A 223 2.92 -11.99 43.53
CA ARG A 223 2.25 -10.99 44.38
C ARG A 223 2.92 -9.62 44.29
N MET A 224 2.39 -8.75 43.42
CA MET A 224 2.93 -7.39 43.21
C MET A 224 2.35 -6.34 44.16
N LEU A 225 1.09 -6.51 44.59
CA LEU A 225 0.39 -5.61 45.51
C LEU A 225 0.40 -6.15 46.94
N ASP A 226 0.38 -5.24 47.90
CA ASP A 226 0.22 -5.54 49.32
C ASP A 226 -1.22 -5.26 49.77
N PRO A 227 -1.95 -6.23 50.35
CA PRO A 227 -3.32 -6.03 50.83
C PRO A 227 -3.46 -4.93 51.89
N ASP A 228 -2.51 -4.82 52.82
CA ASP A 228 -2.56 -3.84 53.91
C ASP A 228 -2.28 -2.43 53.39
N ASP A 229 -1.30 -2.26 52.49
CA ASP A 229 -1.07 -0.97 51.83
C ASP A 229 -2.30 -0.55 50.99
N LEU A 230 -3.01 -1.50 50.37
CA LEU A 230 -4.17 -1.19 49.54
C LEU A 230 -5.39 -0.71 50.37
N ILE A 231 -5.61 -1.31 51.54
CA ILE A 231 -6.74 -0.98 52.42
C ILE A 231 -6.49 0.34 53.16
N ASN A 232 -5.30 0.49 53.75
CA ASN A 232 -4.96 1.63 54.59
C ASN A 232 -4.74 2.93 53.78
N THR A 233 -4.30 2.84 52.52
CA THR A 233 -4.17 4.03 51.65
C THR A 233 -5.53 4.56 51.21
N PRO A 234 -5.89 5.85 51.42
CA PRO A 234 -7.21 6.38 51.06
C PRO A 234 -7.58 6.15 49.59
N LYS A 235 -6.66 6.46 48.68
CA LYS A 235 -6.76 6.20 47.24
C LYS A 235 -5.53 5.39 46.80
N PRO A 236 -5.68 4.08 46.50
CA PRO A 236 -4.60 3.28 45.92
C PRO A 236 -3.98 3.88 44.66
N ASP A 237 -2.69 3.61 44.44
CA ASP A 237 -1.97 4.07 43.25
C ASP A 237 -2.50 3.38 41.98
N GLU A 238 -2.85 4.21 40.99
CA GLU A 238 -3.48 3.74 39.76
C GLU A 238 -2.51 2.94 38.89
N ARG A 239 -1.24 3.33 38.86
CA ARG A 239 -0.20 2.70 38.02
C ARG A 239 0.13 1.29 38.52
N ALA A 240 0.22 1.12 39.83
CA ALA A 240 0.43 -0.16 40.49
C ALA A 240 -0.71 -1.15 40.19
N ILE A 241 -1.97 -0.72 40.35
CA ILE A 241 -3.13 -1.57 40.02
C ILE A 241 -3.18 -1.88 38.52
N MET A 242 -2.98 -0.89 37.63
CA MET A 242 -2.94 -1.14 36.18
C MET A 242 -1.87 -2.18 35.80
N THR A 243 -0.67 -2.08 36.39
CA THR A 243 0.42 -3.05 36.21
C THR A 243 -0.04 -4.46 36.58
N TYR A 244 -0.61 -4.62 37.77
CA TYR A 244 -1.03 -5.94 38.26
C TYR A 244 -2.23 -6.50 37.48
N VAL A 245 -3.23 -5.68 37.15
CA VAL A 245 -4.40 -6.07 36.35
C VAL A 245 -4.00 -6.44 34.91
N SER A 246 -3.00 -5.78 34.32
CA SER A 246 -2.46 -6.17 33.01
C SER A 246 -1.86 -7.59 33.02
N CYS A 247 -1.29 -8.03 34.14
CA CYS A 247 -0.77 -9.39 34.26
C CYS A 247 -1.90 -10.44 34.23
N TYR A 248 -3.04 -10.17 34.88
CA TYR A 248 -4.24 -11.00 34.74
C TYR A 248 -4.77 -11.01 33.31
N TYR A 249 -4.78 -9.86 32.63
CA TYR A 249 -5.21 -9.78 31.23
C TYR A 249 -4.39 -10.72 30.34
N HIS A 250 -3.06 -10.67 30.43
CA HIS A 250 -2.17 -11.53 29.63
C HIS A 250 -2.29 -13.02 29.99
N ALA A 251 -2.33 -13.34 31.30
CA ALA A 251 -2.53 -14.72 31.75
C ALA A 251 -3.86 -15.31 31.24
N PHE A 252 -4.95 -14.53 31.29
CA PHE A 252 -6.27 -14.99 30.85
C PHE A 252 -6.50 -14.89 29.35
N GLN A 253 -5.88 -13.97 28.62
CA GLN A 253 -5.84 -14.02 27.15
C GLN A 253 -5.23 -15.34 26.67
N GLY A 254 -4.16 -15.81 27.32
CA GLY A 254 -3.59 -17.12 27.05
C GLY A 254 -4.57 -18.28 27.32
N ALA A 255 -5.37 -18.19 28.38
CA ALA A 255 -6.25 -19.29 28.82
C ALA A 255 -7.63 -19.35 28.13
N GLN A 256 -8.18 -18.23 27.66
CA GLN A 256 -9.61 -18.09 27.32
C GLN A 256 -10.07 -18.82 26.05
N GLN A 257 -9.22 -19.62 25.40
CA GLN A 257 -9.53 -20.30 24.13
C GLN A 257 -9.55 -21.81 24.18
N VAL A 258 -9.21 -22.40 25.33
CA VAL A 258 -9.42 -23.84 25.56
C VAL A 258 -10.92 -24.16 25.74
N GLY A 259 -11.77 -23.14 25.96
CA GLY A 259 -13.16 -23.29 26.42
C GLY A 259 -14.27 -23.45 25.37
N ASN A 260 -14.01 -23.23 24.07
CA ASN A 260 -15.05 -23.28 23.03
C ASN A 260 -15.06 -24.61 22.26
N VAL A 261 -15.26 -25.72 22.98
CA VAL A 261 -15.73 -26.99 22.39
C VAL A 261 -16.92 -27.50 23.22
N THR A 262 -18.06 -27.70 22.56
CA THR A 262 -19.32 -28.12 23.19
C THR A 262 -19.34 -29.63 23.52
N HIS A 263 -19.71 -29.98 24.77
CA HIS A 263 -20.43 -31.18 25.26
C HIS A 263 -20.60 -32.43 24.35
N VAL A 264 -20.49 -33.71 24.79
CA VAL A 264 -20.02 -34.51 25.99
C VAL A 264 -20.13 -36.02 25.59
N PRO A 265 -19.79 -37.07 26.39
CA PRO A 265 -18.85 -37.26 27.52
C PRO A 265 -17.94 -38.52 27.38
N GLU A 266 -16.89 -38.67 28.20
CA GLU A 266 -16.61 -39.83 29.10
C GLU A 266 -15.20 -39.79 29.72
N PRO A 267 -14.94 -40.50 30.86
CA PRO A 267 -13.77 -40.24 31.69
C PRO A 267 -12.62 -41.23 31.50
N THR A 268 -11.53 -40.82 30.85
CA THR A 268 -10.23 -41.47 31.04
C THR A 268 -9.14 -40.42 31.33
N ARG A 269 -8.47 -40.55 32.49
CA ARG A 269 -7.45 -39.60 32.93
C ARG A 269 -6.15 -39.79 32.13
N GLN A 270 -5.78 -38.79 31.32
CA GLN A 270 -4.37 -38.50 31.07
C GLN A 270 -4.17 -37.00 30.80
N TYR A 271 -3.50 -36.31 31.73
CA TYR A 271 -3.18 -34.90 31.57
C TYR A 271 -1.98 -34.72 30.63
N THR A 272 -2.24 -34.63 29.32
CA THR A 272 -1.23 -34.18 28.35
C THR A 272 -1.23 -32.65 28.28
N TYR A 273 -0.11 -32.05 28.65
CA TYR A 273 0.10 -30.59 28.59
C TYR A 273 0.18 -30.14 27.13
N VAL A 274 -0.88 -29.52 26.61
CA VAL A 274 -0.92 -28.95 25.25
C VAL A 274 -0.56 -27.46 25.29
N PRO A 275 0.51 -27.01 24.58
CA PRO A 275 0.90 -25.60 24.58
C PRO A 275 -0.17 -24.68 23.97
N ASN A 276 -0.36 -23.50 24.56
CA ASN A 276 -1.35 -22.50 24.10
C ASN A 276 -1.06 -21.97 22.68
N ASN A 277 -2.07 -22.05 21.81
CA ASN A 277 -1.93 -21.78 20.37
C ASN A 277 -2.41 -20.38 19.90
N TYR A 278 -2.82 -19.45 20.78
CA TYR A 278 -3.32 -18.14 20.28
C TYR A 278 -2.26 -17.22 19.68
N ASN A 279 -1.02 -17.32 20.17
CA ASN A 279 0.11 -16.66 19.52
C ASN A 279 0.23 -17.17 18.08
N ALA A 280 -0.08 -18.45 17.83
CA ALA A 280 -0.14 -19.01 16.48
C ALA A 280 -1.38 -18.56 15.69
N GLU A 281 -2.56 -18.31 16.30
CA GLU A 281 -3.74 -17.81 15.56
C GLU A 281 -3.64 -16.31 15.22
N THR A 282 -3.15 -15.46 16.14
CA THR A 282 -2.89 -14.05 15.85
C THR A 282 -1.73 -13.91 14.86
N ALA A 283 -0.68 -14.76 14.97
CA ALA A 283 0.34 -14.86 13.93
C ALA A 283 -0.24 -15.38 12.61
N ALA A 284 -1.11 -16.39 12.60
CA ALA A 284 -1.75 -16.92 11.39
C ALA A 284 -2.62 -15.87 10.71
N ASN A 285 -3.36 -15.05 11.45
CA ASN A 285 -4.12 -13.93 10.91
C ASN A 285 -3.22 -12.84 10.31
N ARG A 286 -2.07 -12.54 10.94
CA ARG A 286 -1.04 -11.65 10.37
C ARG A 286 -0.41 -12.26 9.10
N ILE A 287 -0.05 -13.54 9.12
CA ILE A 287 0.48 -14.30 7.98
C ILE A 287 -0.54 -14.33 6.84
N CYS A 288 -1.81 -14.60 7.10
CA CYS A 288 -2.87 -14.58 6.09
C CYS A 288 -3.06 -13.20 5.45
N LYS A 289 -2.91 -12.10 6.21
CA LYS A 289 -2.89 -10.74 5.63
C LYS A 289 -1.67 -10.55 4.71
N VAL A 290 -0.48 -10.96 5.16
CA VAL A 290 0.77 -10.86 4.36
C VAL A 290 0.70 -11.73 3.10
N LEU A 291 0.15 -12.95 3.19
CA LEU A 291 -0.05 -13.85 2.06
C LEU A 291 -1.06 -13.28 1.05
N LYS A 292 -2.17 -12.69 1.50
CA LYS A 292 -3.13 -12.02 0.62
C LYS A 292 -2.49 -10.86 -0.15
N VAL A 293 -1.69 -10.03 0.51
CA VAL A 293 -0.93 -8.95 -0.15
C VAL A 293 0.09 -9.52 -1.15
N ASN A 294 0.77 -10.62 -0.81
CA ASN A 294 1.71 -11.25 -1.73
C ASN A 294 1.01 -11.84 -2.96
N GLN A 295 -0.09 -12.55 -2.77
CA GLN A 295 -0.90 -13.11 -3.87
C GLN A 295 -1.49 -12.01 -4.78
N GLU A 296 -1.82 -10.85 -4.24
CA GLU A 296 -2.25 -9.70 -5.04
C GLU A 296 -1.08 -9.11 -5.86
N ASN A 297 0.12 -9.03 -5.29
CA ASN A 297 1.33 -8.61 -6.01
C ASN A 297 1.70 -9.61 -7.11
N GLU A 298 1.59 -10.92 -6.87
CA GLU A 298 1.80 -11.99 -7.86
C GLU A 298 0.84 -11.83 -9.04
N ARG A 299 -0.46 -11.63 -8.79
CA ARG A 299 -1.44 -11.34 -9.86
C ARG A 299 -1.12 -10.08 -10.66
N LEU A 300 -0.59 -9.03 -10.01
CA LEU A 300 -0.16 -7.81 -10.71
C LEU A 300 1.09 -8.05 -11.59
N MET A 301 2.03 -8.89 -11.14
CA MET A 301 3.18 -9.32 -11.94
C MET A 301 2.75 -10.14 -13.16
N GLU A 302 1.88 -11.14 -12.95
CA GLU A 302 1.32 -11.97 -14.03
C GLU A 302 0.54 -11.15 -15.06
N GLU A 303 -0.34 -10.25 -14.62
CA GLU A 303 -1.11 -9.39 -15.53
C GLU A 303 -0.18 -8.42 -16.29
N TYR A 304 0.87 -7.88 -15.66
CA TYR A 304 1.87 -7.07 -16.36
C TYR A 304 2.56 -7.89 -17.45
N GLU A 305 3.09 -9.08 -17.13
CA GLU A 305 3.81 -9.97 -18.06
C GLU A 305 2.92 -10.42 -19.23
N ARG A 306 1.64 -10.73 -18.94
CA ARG A 306 0.63 -11.09 -19.95
C ARG A 306 0.35 -9.93 -20.90
N LEU A 307 0.08 -8.74 -20.38
CA LEU A 307 -0.20 -7.55 -21.18
C LEU A 307 1.03 -7.10 -21.98
N ALA A 308 2.23 -7.22 -21.42
CA ALA A 308 3.50 -6.91 -22.09
C ALA A 308 3.73 -7.83 -23.29
N SER A 309 3.54 -9.14 -23.09
CA SER A 309 3.77 -10.16 -24.12
C SER A 309 2.83 -9.99 -25.31
N ASP A 310 1.53 -9.84 -25.08
CA ASP A 310 0.53 -9.63 -26.14
C ASP A 310 0.72 -8.28 -26.86
N LEU A 311 1.09 -7.21 -26.15
CA LEU A 311 1.37 -5.92 -26.77
C LEU A 311 2.62 -5.97 -27.68
N LEU A 312 3.72 -6.55 -27.19
CA LEU A 312 4.96 -6.69 -27.97
C LEU A 312 4.79 -7.64 -29.16
N GLU A 313 4.02 -8.72 -29.01
CA GLU A 313 3.69 -9.60 -30.13
C GLU A 313 2.80 -8.88 -31.17
N TRP A 314 1.81 -8.11 -30.73
CA TRP A 314 0.97 -7.33 -31.64
C TRP A 314 1.79 -6.28 -32.42
N ILE A 315 2.72 -5.57 -31.77
CA ILE A 315 3.66 -4.66 -32.44
C ILE A 315 4.48 -5.45 -33.48
N ARG A 316 5.08 -6.57 -33.08
CA ARG A 316 5.92 -7.41 -33.97
C ARG A 316 5.16 -7.92 -35.20
N ARG A 317 3.87 -8.28 -35.05
CA ARG A 317 3.00 -8.73 -36.16
C ARG A 317 2.53 -7.56 -37.05
N THR A 318 2.36 -6.35 -36.49
CA THR A 318 1.88 -5.16 -37.22
C THR A 318 3.00 -4.46 -38.01
N MET A 319 4.23 -4.45 -37.48
CA MET A 319 5.38 -3.77 -38.08
C MET A 319 5.67 -4.16 -39.55
N PRO A 320 5.63 -5.45 -39.97
CA PRO A 320 5.82 -5.81 -41.38
C PRO A 320 4.74 -5.26 -42.32
N TRP A 321 3.49 -5.14 -41.85
CA TRP A 321 2.39 -4.59 -42.65
C TRP A 321 2.55 -3.08 -42.86
N LEU A 322 2.90 -2.33 -41.82
CA LEU A 322 3.21 -0.88 -41.93
C LEU A 322 4.45 -0.61 -42.78
N ASN A 323 5.43 -1.50 -42.77
CA ASN A 323 6.61 -1.39 -43.64
C ASN A 323 6.35 -1.85 -45.09
N SER A 324 5.20 -2.47 -45.38
CA SER A 324 4.86 -2.97 -46.72
C SER A 324 4.35 -1.86 -47.65
N ARG A 325 5.29 -1.20 -48.31
CA ARG A 325 5.06 -0.14 -49.33
C ARG A 325 4.70 -0.66 -50.72
N GLN A 326 4.24 -1.90 -50.84
CA GLN A 326 3.78 -2.48 -52.11
C GLN A 326 2.28 -2.30 -52.25
N ALA A 327 1.84 -1.52 -53.23
CA ALA A 327 0.46 -1.54 -53.72
C ALA A 327 0.47 -2.09 -55.16
N ASP A 328 -0.61 -2.78 -55.53
CA ASP A 328 -0.94 -2.94 -56.94
C ASP A 328 -1.11 -1.53 -57.53
N ASN A 329 -0.46 -1.22 -58.66
CA ASN A 329 -0.41 0.11 -59.30
C ASN A 329 -1.77 0.59 -59.84
N SER A 330 -2.79 0.61 -58.99
CA SER A 330 -4.19 0.89 -59.30
C SER A 330 -4.80 1.73 -58.19
N LEU A 331 -5.63 2.71 -58.58
CA LEU A 331 -6.28 3.61 -57.63
C LEU A 331 -7.14 2.83 -56.61
N ALA A 332 -7.83 1.77 -57.07
CA ALA A 332 -8.63 0.88 -56.22
C ALA A 332 -7.80 0.14 -55.15
N GLY A 333 -6.59 -0.32 -55.49
CA GLY A 333 -5.69 -1.00 -54.54
C GLY A 333 -5.24 -0.08 -53.41
N VAL A 334 -4.91 1.17 -53.73
CA VAL A 334 -4.50 2.18 -52.73
C VAL A 334 -5.69 2.68 -51.90
N GLN A 335 -6.86 2.88 -52.51
CA GLN A 335 -8.11 3.17 -51.77
C GLN A 335 -8.47 2.07 -50.77
N LYS A 336 -8.27 0.79 -51.14
CA LYS A 336 -8.47 -0.34 -50.22
C LYS A 336 -7.49 -0.27 -49.03
N LYS A 337 -6.20 -0.06 -49.28
CA LYS A 337 -5.19 0.13 -48.21
C LYS A 337 -5.53 1.32 -47.29
N LEU A 338 -6.07 2.41 -47.84
CA LEU A 338 -6.51 3.56 -47.06
C LEU A 338 -7.65 3.22 -46.10
N GLU A 339 -8.62 2.40 -46.51
CA GLU A 339 -9.71 1.98 -45.63
C GLU A 339 -9.28 0.91 -44.61
N GLU A 340 -8.34 0.04 -44.96
CA GLU A 340 -7.65 -0.85 -44.01
C GLU A 340 -6.91 -0.02 -42.94
N TYR A 341 -6.18 1.03 -43.32
CA TYR A 341 -5.48 1.93 -42.40
C TYR A 341 -6.41 2.76 -41.51
N ARG A 342 -7.54 3.25 -42.06
CA ARG A 342 -8.60 3.89 -41.27
C ARG A 342 -9.21 2.92 -40.25
N THR A 343 -9.44 1.67 -40.65
CA THR A 343 -9.95 0.61 -39.76
C THR A 343 -8.94 0.28 -38.66
N TYR A 344 -7.65 0.19 -39.01
CA TYR A 344 -6.55 0.06 -38.05
C TYR A 344 -6.56 1.19 -37.02
N ARG A 345 -6.56 2.46 -37.45
CA ARG A 345 -6.56 3.63 -36.55
C ARG A 345 -7.82 3.76 -35.70
N ARG A 346 -9.00 3.35 -36.19
CA ARG A 346 -10.29 3.50 -35.49
C ARG A 346 -10.67 2.31 -34.60
N LYS A 347 -10.26 1.09 -34.91
CA LYS A 347 -10.70 -0.13 -34.20
C LYS A 347 -9.54 -0.92 -33.57
N HIS A 348 -8.41 -1.07 -34.27
CA HIS A 348 -7.34 -1.97 -33.80
C HIS A 348 -6.31 -1.28 -32.91
N LYS A 349 -5.93 -0.02 -33.20
CA LYS A 349 -4.97 0.74 -32.38
C LYS A 349 -5.51 1.19 -31.02
N PRO A 350 -6.73 1.75 -30.87
CA PRO A 350 -7.21 2.29 -29.59
C PRO A 350 -7.13 1.34 -28.38
N PRO A 351 -7.57 0.06 -28.44
CA PRO A 351 -7.45 -0.84 -27.29
C PRO A 351 -5.99 -1.17 -26.94
N ARG A 352 -5.04 -1.04 -27.88
CA ARG A 352 -3.61 -1.23 -27.63
C ARG A 352 -2.96 -0.03 -26.93
N VAL A 353 -3.49 1.18 -27.16
CA VAL A 353 -3.13 2.38 -26.37
C VAL A 353 -3.60 2.22 -24.92
N GLU A 354 -4.84 1.77 -24.71
CA GLU A 354 -5.39 1.50 -23.38
C GLU A 354 -4.60 0.41 -22.65
N GLN A 355 -4.24 -0.68 -23.35
CA GLN A 355 -3.37 -1.74 -22.84
C GLN A 355 -2.00 -1.22 -22.39
N LYS A 356 -1.35 -0.34 -23.16
CA LYS A 356 -0.08 0.30 -22.79
C LYS A 356 -0.24 1.14 -21.51
N ALA A 357 -1.29 1.96 -21.43
CA ALA A 357 -1.57 2.78 -20.24
C ALA A 357 -1.89 1.93 -19.00
N LYS A 358 -2.66 0.84 -19.15
CA LYS A 358 -2.96 -0.12 -18.07
C LYS A 358 -1.71 -0.83 -17.58
N LEU A 359 -0.81 -1.22 -18.49
CA LEU A 359 0.47 -1.85 -18.17
C LEU A 359 1.38 -0.92 -17.35
N GLU A 360 1.51 0.35 -17.77
CA GLU A 360 2.27 1.37 -17.04
C GLU A 360 1.66 1.64 -15.65
N THR A 361 0.33 1.68 -15.56
CA THR A 361 -0.40 1.86 -14.29
C THR A 361 -0.15 0.68 -13.35
N ASN A 362 -0.31 -0.56 -13.82
CA ASN A 362 -0.06 -1.78 -13.04
C ASN A 362 1.38 -1.80 -12.49
N PHE A 363 2.37 -1.46 -13.32
CA PHE A 363 3.78 -1.40 -12.91
C PHE A 363 4.02 -0.37 -11.82
N ASN A 364 3.53 0.87 -12.00
CA ASN A 364 3.71 1.96 -11.03
C ASN A 364 3.00 1.66 -9.69
N THR A 365 1.82 1.05 -9.75
CA THR A 365 1.08 0.58 -8.56
C THR A 365 1.86 -0.52 -7.82
N LEU A 366 2.33 -1.54 -8.53
CA LEU A 366 3.10 -2.64 -7.96
C LEU A 366 4.41 -2.14 -7.32
N GLN A 367 5.17 -1.29 -8.03
CA GLN A 367 6.42 -0.73 -7.55
C GLN A 367 6.22 0.12 -6.28
N THR A 368 5.09 0.83 -6.21
CA THR A 368 4.71 1.58 -5.00
C THR A 368 4.29 0.67 -3.85
N LYS A 369 3.49 -0.38 -4.10
CA LYS A 369 3.12 -1.39 -3.09
C LYS A 369 4.35 -2.10 -2.49
N LEU A 370 5.30 -2.49 -3.34
CA LEU A 370 6.54 -3.15 -2.91
C LEU A 370 7.42 -2.20 -2.08
N ARG A 371 7.60 -0.95 -2.52
CA ARG A 371 8.35 0.08 -1.77
C ARG A 371 7.74 0.34 -0.38
N LEU A 372 6.42 0.55 -0.30
CA LEU A 372 5.73 0.77 0.98
C LEU A 372 5.79 -0.45 1.91
N SER A 373 5.96 -1.65 1.35
CA SER A 373 6.10 -2.91 2.11
C SER A 373 7.55 -3.26 2.45
N ASN A 374 8.53 -2.39 2.14
CA ASN A 374 9.98 -2.64 2.23
C ASN A 374 10.41 -3.95 1.53
N ARG A 375 9.78 -4.28 0.40
CA ARG A 375 10.11 -5.45 -0.43
C ARG A 375 11.00 -5.08 -1.61
N PRO A 376 11.78 -6.02 -2.17
CA PRO A 376 12.53 -5.80 -3.40
C PRO A 376 11.66 -5.26 -4.53
N ALA A 377 12.24 -4.40 -5.36
CA ALA A 377 11.58 -3.85 -6.54
C ALA A 377 11.24 -4.96 -7.55
N TYR A 378 10.12 -4.81 -8.26
CA TYR A 378 9.78 -5.72 -9.35
C TYR A 378 10.65 -5.41 -10.57
N LEU A 379 11.29 -6.44 -11.12
CA LEU A 379 12.03 -6.39 -12.38
C LEU A 379 11.34 -7.33 -13.38
N PRO A 380 10.76 -6.81 -14.48
CA PRO A 380 10.19 -7.63 -15.54
C PRO A 380 11.23 -8.54 -16.22
N THR A 381 10.75 -9.54 -16.94
CA THR A 381 11.59 -10.39 -17.80
C THR A 381 12.35 -9.54 -18.83
N GLU A 382 13.57 -9.95 -19.20
CA GLU A 382 14.39 -9.25 -20.21
C GLU A 382 13.62 -8.97 -21.51
N GLY A 383 13.78 -7.76 -22.05
CA GLY A 383 13.07 -7.30 -23.25
C GLY A 383 11.59 -6.93 -23.04
N LYS A 384 11.07 -7.03 -21.81
CA LYS A 384 9.72 -6.60 -21.44
C LYS A 384 9.71 -5.46 -20.42
N THR A 385 10.80 -4.71 -20.27
CA THR A 385 10.79 -3.56 -19.37
C THR A 385 9.87 -2.46 -19.91
N VAL A 386 9.40 -1.54 -19.04
CA VAL A 386 8.62 -0.38 -19.46
C VAL A 386 9.38 0.47 -20.50
N SER A 387 10.72 0.50 -20.42
CA SER A 387 11.57 1.16 -21.41
C SER A 387 11.52 0.45 -22.78
N ASP A 388 11.66 -0.87 -22.82
CA ASP A 388 11.62 -1.66 -24.06
C ASP A 388 10.27 -1.55 -24.77
N ILE A 389 9.18 -1.56 -24.00
CA ILE A 389 7.81 -1.38 -24.51
C ILE A 389 7.64 0.04 -25.06
N SER A 390 8.13 1.06 -24.36
CA SER A 390 8.10 2.45 -24.84
C SER A 390 8.90 2.64 -26.14
N ASN A 391 10.10 2.05 -26.22
CA ASN A 391 10.95 2.07 -27.41
C ASN A 391 10.29 1.34 -28.60
N SER A 392 9.70 0.16 -28.35
CA SER A 392 8.98 -0.62 -29.36
C SER A 392 7.74 0.12 -29.88
N TRP A 393 7.00 0.78 -28.98
CA TRP A 393 5.85 1.61 -29.33
C TRP A 393 6.25 2.84 -30.15
N LYS A 394 7.34 3.51 -29.79
CA LYS A 394 7.90 4.62 -30.59
C LYS A 394 8.34 4.16 -31.98
N GLY A 395 8.88 2.95 -32.10
CA GLY A 395 9.18 2.32 -33.39
C GLY A 395 7.94 2.12 -34.27
N LEU A 396 6.82 1.68 -33.66
CA LEU A 396 5.53 1.56 -34.33
C LEU A 396 5.03 2.92 -34.85
N GLU A 397 5.04 3.96 -34.02
CA GLU A 397 4.57 5.31 -34.39
C GLU A 397 5.39 5.93 -35.54
N LEU A 398 6.69 5.65 -35.59
CA LEU A 398 7.55 6.04 -36.72
C LEU A 398 7.18 5.30 -38.01
N ALA A 399 6.89 3.99 -37.93
CA ALA A 399 6.45 3.20 -39.07
C ALA A 399 5.06 3.64 -39.57
N GLU A 400 4.12 3.93 -38.67
CA GLU A 400 2.81 4.49 -39.01
C GLU A 400 2.93 5.83 -39.75
N LYS A 401 3.75 6.76 -39.23
CA LYS A 401 3.97 8.06 -39.88
C LYS A 401 4.52 7.89 -41.30
N ALA A 402 5.55 7.05 -41.46
CA ALA A 402 6.15 6.78 -42.77
C ALA A 402 5.17 6.06 -43.73
N PHE A 403 4.27 5.24 -43.22
CA PHE A 403 3.22 4.59 -44.00
C PHE A 403 2.13 5.59 -44.43
N GLU A 404 1.70 6.48 -43.54
CA GLU A 404 0.72 7.53 -43.84
C GLU A 404 1.23 8.53 -44.88
N GLU A 405 2.50 8.96 -44.76
CA GLU A 405 3.18 9.81 -45.75
C GLU A 405 3.27 9.12 -47.13
N TRP A 406 3.68 7.84 -47.17
CA TRP A 406 3.73 7.06 -48.41
C TRP A 406 2.34 6.89 -49.05
N LEU A 407 1.33 6.54 -48.25
CA LEU A 407 -0.03 6.28 -48.72
C LEU A 407 -0.67 7.53 -49.32
N LEU A 408 -0.47 8.71 -48.70
CA LEU A 408 -0.93 9.99 -49.23
C LEU A 408 -0.24 10.34 -50.57
N ALA A 409 1.10 10.23 -50.61
CA ALA A 409 1.86 10.51 -51.82
C ALA A 409 1.46 9.59 -52.99
N GLU A 410 1.26 8.31 -52.73
CA GLU A 410 0.87 7.32 -53.73
C GLU A 410 -0.58 7.50 -54.21
N THR A 411 -1.49 7.89 -53.31
CA THR A 411 -2.88 8.27 -53.68
C THR A 411 -2.87 9.45 -54.66
N MET A 412 -2.17 10.54 -54.31
CA MET A 412 -2.04 11.73 -55.17
C MET A 412 -1.37 11.42 -56.52
N ARG A 413 -0.38 10.52 -56.53
CA ARG A 413 0.31 10.06 -57.75
C ARG A 413 -0.65 9.35 -58.69
N LEU A 414 -1.45 8.41 -58.17
CA LEU A 414 -2.40 7.63 -58.97
C LEU A 414 -3.60 8.46 -59.43
N GLU A 415 -4.12 9.37 -58.60
CA GLU A 415 -5.18 10.31 -59.00
C GLU A 415 -4.73 11.23 -60.15
N ARG A 416 -3.47 11.73 -60.11
CA ARG A 416 -2.88 12.50 -61.21
C ARG A 416 -2.74 11.66 -62.48
N LEU A 417 -2.25 10.41 -62.37
CA LEU A 417 -2.08 9.54 -63.54
C LEU A 417 -3.42 9.15 -64.17
N GLU A 418 -4.45 8.84 -63.37
CA GLU A 418 -5.79 8.56 -63.86
C GLU A 418 -6.38 9.77 -64.61
N HIS A 419 -6.26 10.97 -64.05
CA HIS A 419 -6.70 12.21 -64.72
C HIS A 419 -5.91 12.49 -66.01
N LEU A 420 -4.59 12.27 -66.02
CA LEU A 420 -3.77 12.39 -67.24
C LEU A 420 -4.16 11.36 -68.30
N ALA A 421 -4.42 10.10 -67.91
CA ALA A 421 -4.84 9.04 -68.81
C ALA A 421 -6.21 9.31 -69.44
N GLN A 422 -7.18 9.78 -68.64
CA GLN A 422 -8.49 10.22 -69.13
C GLN A 422 -8.36 11.41 -70.10
N LYS A 423 -7.53 12.40 -69.77
CA LYS A 423 -7.25 13.57 -70.62
C LYS A 423 -6.52 13.20 -71.92
N PHE A 424 -5.58 12.26 -71.87
CA PHE A 424 -4.91 11.70 -73.04
C PHE A 424 -5.94 11.02 -73.94
N LYS A 425 -6.71 10.07 -73.39
CA LYS A 425 -7.72 9.33 -74.13
C LYS A 425 -8.72 10.26 -74.81
N HIS A 426 -9.34 11.18 -74.08
CA HIS A 426 -10.31 12.11 -74.66
C HIS A 426 -9.74 12.95 -75.82
N LYS A 427 -8.47 13.39 -75.72
CA LYS A 427 -7.81 14.13 -76.81
C LYS A 427 -7.39 13.23 -77.98
N ALA A 428 -6.96 12.00 -77.71
CA ALA A 428 -6.59 11.02 -78.72
C ALA A 428 -7.84 10.60 -79.53
N ASP A 429 -8.92 10.18 -78.85
CA ASP A 429 -10.20 9.82 -79.44
C ASP A 429 -10.73 10.96 -80.35
N ALA A 430 -10.70 12.21 -79.86
CA ALA A 430 -11.14 13.38 -80.62
C ALA A 430 -10.22 13.76 -81.80
N HIS A 431 -8.93 13.39 -81.75
CA HIS A 431 -8.02 13.55 -82.88
C HIS A 431 -8.22 12.45 -83.92
N GLU A 432 -8.41 11.19 -83.48
CA GLU A 432 -8.69 10.04 -84.33
C GLU A 432 -10.00 10.23 -85.12
N ASP A 433 -11.08 10.66 -84.44
CA ASP A 433 -12.35 11.02 -85.08
C ASP A 433 -12.18 12.12 -86.14
N TRP A 434 -11.29 13.10 -85.93
CA TRP A 434 -10.98 14.14 -86.92
C TRP A 434 -10.12 13.63 -88.09
N THR A 435 -9.21 12.68 -87.86
CA THR A 435 -8.42 12.06 -88.95
C THR A 435 -9.24 11.15 -89.86
N ARG A 436 -10.37 10.61 -89.36
CA ARG A 436 -11.19 9.62 -90.07
C ARG A 436 -11.66 10.15 -91.44
N GLY A 437 -11.35 9.41 -92.51
CA GLY A 437 -11.68 9.78 -93.89
C GLY A 437 -10.82 10.90 -94.52
N LYS A 438 -9.97 11.60 -93.75
CA LYS A 438 -9.07 12.63 -94.30
C LYS A 438 -8.00 12.05 -95.23
N GLU A 439 -7.49 10.87 -94.90
CA GLU A 439 -6.50 10.18 -95.74
C GLU A 439 -7.11 9.74 -97.08
N GLU A 440 -8.31 9.14 -97.08
CA GLU A 440 -9.05 8.77 -98.28
C GLU A 440 -9.32 9.99 -99.18
N MET A 441 -9.70 11.12 -98.59
CA MET A 441 -9.90 12.38 -99.29
C MET A 441 -8.61 12.91 -99.95
N LEU A 442 -7.45 12.76 -99.30
CA LEU A 442 -6.15 13.19 -99.82
C LEU A 442 -5.58 12.22 -100.89
N GLN A 443 -5.88 10.93 -100.79
CA GLN A 443 -5.48 9.93 -101.79
C GLN A 443 -6.33 9.98 -103.06
N SER A 444 -7.49 10.67 -103.03
CA SER A 444 -8.37 10.80 -104.20
C SER A 444 -7.67 11.45 -105.39
N GLN A 445 -7.92 10.90 -106.59
CA GLN A 445 -7.42 11.42 -107.87
C GLN A 445 -8.44 12.26 -108.64
N ASP A 446 -9.51 12.75 -107.98
CA ASP A 446 -10.59 13.54 -108.61
C ASP A 446 -10.07 14.71 -109.46
N PHE A 447 -8.96 15.33 -109.04
CA PHE A 447 -8.27 16.41 -109.75
C PHE A 447 -7.86 16.06 -111.20
N ARG A 448 -7.78 14.78 -111.56
CA ARG A 448 -7.41 14.30 -112.90
C ARG A 448 -8.57 14.32 -113.90
N GLN A 449 -9.83 14.41 -113.45
CA GLN A 449 -11.01 14.26 -114.31
C GLN A 449 -11.97 15.46 -114.29
N CYS A 450 -11.61 16.56 -113.65
CA CYS A 450 -12.47 17.74 -113.50
C CYS A 450 -12.12 18.92 -114.42
N LYS A 451 -13.10 19.78 -114.69
CA LYS A 451 -12.96 21.01 -115.50
C LYS A 451 -12.25 22.12 -114.70
N LEU A 452 -11.73 23.13 -115.40
CA LEU A 452 -10.94 24.23 -114.78
C LEU A 452 -11.63 24.92 -113.59
N ASN A 453 -12.96 25.07 -113.63
CA ASN A 453 -13.73 25.69 -112.55
C ASN A 453 -13.85 24.78 -111.31
N GLU A 454 -14.02 23.48 -111.52
CA GLU A 454 -14.06 22.45 -110.48
C GLU A 454 -12.67 22.29 -109.84
N LEU A 455 -11.59 22.30 -110.64
CA LEU A 455 -10.21 22.30 -110.16
C LEU A 455 -9.89 23.51 -109.26
N LYS A 456 -10.37 24.72 -109.63
CA LYS A 456 -10.25 25.93 -108.79
C LYS A 456 -11.04 25.81 -107.48
N ALA A 457 -12.19 25.12 -107.48
CA ALA A 457 -12.95 24.85 -106.26
C ALA A 457 -12.25 23.81 -105.36
N LEU A 458 -11.67 22.76 -105.94
CA LEU A 458 -10.83 21.80 -105.22
C LEU A 458 -9.61 22.48 -104.59
N LYS A 459 -8.93 23.39 -105.31
CA LYS A 459 -7.82 24.19 -104.74
C LYS A 459 -8.24 24.95 -103.48
N LYS A 460 -9.39 25.65 -103.52
CA LYS A 460 -9.91 26.37 -102.34
C LYS A 460 -10.29 25.44 -101.18
N LYS A 461 -10.82 24.24 -101.47
CA LYS A 461 -11.07 23.22 -100.43
C LYS A 461 -9.76 22.70 -99.81
N HIS A 462 -8.71 22.56 -100.62
CA HIS A 462 -7.39 22.15 -100.15
C HIS A 462 -6.73 23.24 -99.28
N GLU A 463 -6.75 24.50 -99.72
CA GLU A 463 -6.28 25.65 -98.92
C GLU A 463 -7.00 25.75 -97.56
N ALA A 464 -8.32 25.49 -97.53
CA ALA A 464 -9.10 25.43 -96.28
C ALA A 464 -8.70 24.22 -95.41
N PHE A 465 -8.38 23.08 -96.01
CA PHE A 465 -7.89 21.90 -95.30
C PHE A 465 -6.49 22.10 -94.71
N GLU A 466 -5.58 22.76 -95.42
CA GLU A 466 -4.24 23.09 -94.91
C GLU A 466 -4.34 24.02 -93.69
N SER A 467 -5.28 24.97 -93.70
CA SER A 467 -5.55 25.85 -92.55
C SER A 467 -6.14 25.10 -91.35
N ASP A 468 -7.03 24.14 -91.56
CA ASP A 468 -7.58 23.25 -90.51
C ASP A 468 -6.50 22.30 -89.95
N LEU A 469 -5.65 21.75 -90.81
CA LEU A 469 -4.51 20.91 -90.45
C LEU A 469 -3.52 21.67 -89.55
N ALA A 470 -3.17 22.91 -89.91
CA ALA A 470 -2.30 23.75 -89.10
C ALA A 470 -2.88 24.02 -87.70
N ALA A 471 -4.20 24.26 -87.59
CA ALA A 471 -4.89 24.46 -86.31
C ALA A 471 -5.01 23.17 -85.44
N HIS A 472 -4.64 22.00 -85.99
CA HIS A 472 -4.61 20.74 -85.27
C HIS A 472 -3.21 20.34 -84.76
N GLN A 473 -2.14 20.99 -85.25
CA GLN A 473 -0.75 20.74 -84.83
C GLN A 473 -0.57 20.88 -83.30
N ASP A 474 -1.02 22.01 -82.73
CA ASP A 474 -0.98 22.27 -81.27
C ASP A 474 -1.64 21.16 -80.45
N ARG A 475 -2.67 20.49 -80.98
CA ARG A 475 -3.38 19.40 -80.28
C ARG A 475 -2.53 18.14 -80.25
N VAL A 476 -1.84 17.82 -81.34
CA VAL A 476 -0.91 16.68 -81.43
C VAL A 476 0.26 16.87 -80.46
N GLU A 477 0.84 18.08 -80.40
CA GLU A 477 1.92 18.40 -79.47
C GLU A 477 1.47 18.28 -78.00
N GLN A 478 0.25 18.73 -77.68
CA GLN A 478 -0.33 18.53 -76.34
C GLN A 478 -0.60 17.05 -76.01
N ILE A 479 -0.99 16.22 -76.98
CA ILE A 479 -1.17 14.77 -76.79
C ILE A 479 0.18 14.12 -76.52
N ALA A 480 1.22 14.47 -77.29
CA ALA A 480 2.58 13.96 -77.10
C ALA A 480 3.17 14.35 -75.74
N ALA A 481 2.97 15.60 -75.30
CA ALA A 481 3.41 16.08 -73.98
C ALA A 481 2.73 15.30 -72.83
N ILE A 482 1.41 15.08 -72.90
CA ILE A 482 0.68 14.29 -71.89
C ILE A 482 1.17 12.83 -71.89
N ALA A 483 1.41 12.24 -73.07
CA ALA A 483 1.95 10.88 -73.17
C ALA A 483 3.37 10.75 -72.59
N GLN A 484 4.16 11.83 -72.63
CA GLN A 484 5.49 11.89 -72.01
C GLN A 484 5.41 12.09 -70.48
N GLU A 485 4.38 12.76 -69.98
CA GLU A 485 4.09 12.90 -68.53
C GLU A 485 3.50 11.62 -67.90
N LEU A 486 2.95 10.72 -68.72
CA LEU A 486 2.40 9.41 -68.34
C LEU A 486 3.44 8.28 -68.27
N LYS A 487 4.68 8.51 -68.74
CA LYS A 487 5.80 7.56 -68.68
C LYS A 487 6.57 7.65 -67.36
#